data_AF-A0A3B9J477-F1
#
_entry.id   AF-A0A3B9J477-F1
#
_cell.length_a   1.000
_cell.length_b   1.000
_cell.length_c   1.000
_cell.angle_alpha   90.00
_cell.angle_beta   90.00
_cell.angle_gamma   90.00
#
_symmetry.space_group_name_H-M   'P 1'
#
loop_
_entity.id
_entity.type
_entity.pdbx_description
1 polymer ?
#
loop_
_entity_poly.entity_id
_entity_poly.type
_entity_poly.pdbx_seq_one_letter_code
_entity_poly.pdbx_strand_id
1 'polypeptide(L)'
;MSFPDRSRNQEATPLRSAIQRFGYGLQDWISLLVALASACTVIWGLGPSEIFVDSTPTGGDMGAHVWGPAFLRDELLPSWQLRGWSPDWYAGFPAMHFYMVLPYLLIVVVDLLVPYGVAFKLVAVSGVVFMPIAAWLMGRLSRWKEPLPALLAVAALLFVFDHNFTIYGGNIASTLAGEFAFSIGLSLAIVYLGLANRVIDAGTHKVAATLVLGAVALCHPIPL
;
A
#
# COMPACT_ATOMS: atom_id res chain seq x y z
N MET A 1 -42.14 -44.49 -37.14
CA MET A 1 -40.81 -44.59 -36.50
C MET A 1 -40.34 -43.17 -36.20
N SER A 2 -40.39 -42.76 -34.93
CA SER A 2 -39.97 -41.44 -34.47
C SER A 2 -38.51 -41.52 -34.01
N PHE A 3 -37.63 -40.72 -34.57
CA PHE A 3 -36.27 -40.56 -34.05
C PHE A 3 -36.31 -39.61 -32.83
N PRO A 4 -35.57 -39.89 -31.76
CA PRO A 4 -35.53 -39.01 -30.59
C PRO A 4 -34.63 -37.79 -30.85
N ASP A 5 -35.15 -36.62 -30.48
CA ASP A 5 -34.44 -35.35 -30.42
C ASP A 5 -33.33 -35.41 -29.36
N ARG A 6 -32.08 -35.16 -29.77
CA ARG A 6 -30.95 -34.97 -28.85
C ARG A 6 -30.92 -33.49 -28.44
N SER A 7 -31.82 -33.11 -27.54
CA SER A 7 -31.66 -31.89 -26.75
C SER A 7 -30.43 -32.06 -25.86
N ARG A 8 -29.27 -31.62 -26.36
CA ARG A 8 -28.03 -31.52 -25.61
C ARG A 8 -28.20 -30.42 -24.56
N ASN A 9 -28.76 -30.77 -23.41
CA ASN A 9 -28.65 -29.95 -22.20
C ASN A 9 -27.17 -29.80 -21.87
N GLN A 10 -26.57 -28.70 -22.31
CA GLN A 10 -25.34 -28.19 -21.74
C GLN A 10 -25.73 -27.61 -20.37
N GLU A 11 -25.77 -28.47 -19.36
CA GLU A 11 -25.77 -28.02 -17.97
C GLU A 11 -24.48 -27.25 -17.73
N ALA A 12 -24.57 -25.92 -17.77
CA ALA A 12 -23.50 -25.05 -17.32
C ALA A 12 -23.26 -25.34 -15.84
N THR A 13 -22.08 -25.89 -15.53
CA THR A 13 -21.66 -26.23 -14.17
C THR A 13 -21.84 -25.00 -13.26
N PRO A 14 -22.53 -25.10 -12.11
CA PRO A 14 -22.89 -23.96 -11.27
C PRO A 14 -21.68 -23.11 -10.81
N LEU A 15 -20.49 -23.72 -10.76
CA LEU A 15 -19.20 -23.06 -10.52
C LEU A 15 -18.86 -21.95 -11.53
N ARG A 16 -19.23 -22.10 -12.82
CA ARG A 16 -19.00 -21.06 -13.84
C ARG A 16 -19.87 -19.83 -13.64
N SER A 17 -21.07 -20.00 -13.06
CA SER A 17 -22.04 -18.92 -12.86
C SER A 17 -21.67 -17.97 -11.71
N ALA A 18 -21.00 -18.47 -10.67
CA ALA A 18 -20.53 -17.64 -9.55
C ALA A 18 -19.36 -16.74 -9.96
N ILE A 19 -18.47 -17.23 -10.83
CA ILE A 19 -17.27 -16.51 -11.33
C ILE A 19 -17.66 -15.31 -12.21
N GLN A 20 -18.75 -15.41 -12.97
CA GLN A 20 -19.22 -14.33 -13.85
C GLN A 20 -19.89 -13.16 -13.13
N ARG A 21 -20.32 -13.32 -11.88
CA ARG A 21 -21.04 -12.26 -11.14
C ARG A 21 -20.20 -11.02 -10.85
N PHE A 22 -18.87 -11.12 -10.91
CA PHE A 22 -17.94 -10.01 -10.73
C PHE A 22 -17.27 -9.54 -12.03
N GLY A 23 -17.58 -10.15 -13.18
CA GLY A 23 -16.93 -9.81 -14.46
C GLY A 23 -15.46 -10.25 -14.58
N TYR A 24 -14.95 -11.06 -13.64
CA TYR A 24 -13.60 -11.61 -13.66
C TYR A 24 -13.56 -12.96 -14.38
N GLY A 25 -12.69 -13.10 -15.38
CA GLY A 25 -12.34 -14.37 -15.99
C GLY A 25 -11.36 -15.18 -15.12
N LEU A 26 -11.11 -16.44 -15.48
CA LEU A 26 -10.15 -17.29 -14.77
C LEU A 26 -8.74 -16.66 -14.70
N GLN A 27 -8.29 -16.03 -15.79
CA GLN A 27 -6.99 -15.36 -15.84
C GLN A 27 -6.92 -14.19 -14.86
N ASP A 28 -8.01 -13.44 -14.70
CA ASP A 28 -8.07 -12.31 -13.78
C ASP A 28 -7.97 -12.78 -12.31
N TRP A 29 -8.60 -13.90 -11.99
CA TRP A 29 -8.50 -14.54 -10.66
C TRP A 29 -7.09 -15.07 -10.38
N ILE A 30 -6.46 -15.70 -11.37
CA ILE A 30 -5.07 -16.14 -11.26
C ILE A 30 -4.15 -14.94 -11.01
N SER A 31 -4.35 -13.86 -11.77
CA SER A 31 -3.59 -12.62 -11.65
C SER A 31 -3.72 -11.98 -10.26
N LEU A 32 -4.95 -11.91 -9.74
CA LEU A 32 -5.20 -11.45 -8.37
C LEU A 32 -4.53 -12.36 -7.33
N LEU A 33 -4.63 -13.68 -7.49
CA LEU A 33 -4.00 -14.64 -6.57
C LEU A 33 -2.47 -14.50 -6.57
N VAL A 34 -1.86 -14.25 -7.72
CA VAL A 34 -0.41 -13.95 -7.80
C VAL A 34 -0.09 -12.66 -7.05
N ALA A 35 -0.86 -11.59 -7.22
CA ALA A 35 -0.62 -10.34 -6.51
C ALA A 35 -0.75 -10.49 -4.98
N LEU A 36 -1.76 -11.23 -4.52
CA LEU A 36 -1.96 -11.54 -3.09
C LEU A 36 -0.85 -12.43 -2.55
N ALA A 37 -0.44 -13.47 -3.29
CA ALA A 37 0.67 -14.33 -2.90
C ALA A 37 2.00 -13.56 -2.80
N SER A 38 2.25 -12.64 -3.72
CA SER A 38 3.39 -11.71 -3.66
C SER A 38 3.36 -10.84 -2.40
N ALA A 39 2.22 -10.21 -2.09
CA ALA A 39 2.08 -9.42 -0.86
C ALA A 39 2.28 -10.28 0.41
N CYS A 40 1.72 -11.49 0.44
CA CYS A 40 1.96 -12.43 1.54
C CYS A 40 3.44 -12.82 1.68
N THR A 41 4.16 -12.96 0.57
CA THR A 41 5.60 -13.25 0.57
C THR A 41 6.39 -12.09 1.18
N VAL A 42 6.01 -10.84 0.89
CA VAL A 42 6.59 -9.65 1.53
C VAL A 42 6.35 -9.67 3.04
N ILE A 43 5.10 -9.90 3.48
CA ILE A 43 4.76 -10.01 4.91
C ILE A 43 5.60 -11.10 5.60
N TRP A 44 5.73 -12.27 4.96
CA TRP A 44 6.53 -13.36 5.49
C TRP A 44 8.01 -12.99 5.60
N GLY A 45 8.57 -12.34 4.58
CA GLY A 45 9.97 -11.89 4.58
C GLY A 45 10.28 -10.81 5.62
N LEU A 46 9.28 -10.02 6.02
CA LEU A 46 9.42 -9.01 7.08
C LEU A 46 9.40 -9.60 8.50
N GLY A 47 9.06 -10.89 8.66
CA GLY A 47 8.96 -11.53 9.98
C GLY A 47 7.68 -11.13 10.72
N PRO A 48 6.53 -11.79 10.45
CA PRO A 48 5.25 -11.44 11.06
C PRO A 48 5.28 -11.43 12.59
N SER A 49 6.01 -12.35 13.23
CA SER A 49 6.18 -12.36 14.68
C SER A 49 6.73 -11.04 15.20
N GLU A 50 7.75 -10.50 14.53
CA GLU A 50 8.44 -9.28 14.93
C GLU A 50 7.57 -8.04 14.77
N ILE A 51 6.68 -8.03 13.77
CA ILE A 51 5.72 -6.92 13.56
C ILE A 51 4.76 -6.81 14.76
N PHE A 52 4.32 -7.93 15.33
CA PHE A 52 3.32 -7.96 16.40
C PHE A 52 3.89 -7.94 17.82
N VAL A 53 5.22 -8.00 18.01
CA VAL A 53 5.84 -7.75 19.32
C VAL A 53 5.55 -6.31 19.75
N ASP A 54 5.17 -6.08 21.00
CA ASP A 54 5.01 -4.72 21.53
C ASP A 54 6.39 -4.09 21.83
N SER A 55 7.00 -3.55 20.78
CA SER A 55 8.29 -2.88 20.82
C SER A 55 8.31 -1.73 19.82
N THR A 56 9.03 -0.66 20.16
CA THR A 56 9.29 0.43 19.23
C THR A 56 10.23 -0.05 18.12
N PRO A 57 10.00 0.33 16.86
CA PRO A 57 10.92 -0.01 15.78
C PRO A 57 12.26 0.71 15.94
N THR A 58 13.29 0.15 15.33
CA THR A 58 14.66 0.67 15.31
C THR A 58 15.30 0.40 13.94
N GLY A 59 16.51 0.93 13.72
CA GLY A 59 17.27 0.80 12.47
C GLY A 59 17.30 2.12 11.69
N GLY A 60 18.49 2.54 11.26
CA GLY A 60 18.67 3.84 10.60
C GLY A 60 17.99 4.98 11.36
N ASP A 61 17.21 5.78 10.64
CA ASP A 61 16.42 6.89 11.17
C ASP A 61 15.05 6.46 11.73
N MET A 62 14.66 5.18 11.58
CA MET A 62 13.37 4.65 12.04
C MET A 62 13.10 4.97 13.51
N GLY A 63 14.11 4.85 14.37
CA GLY A 63 13.99 5.14 15.80
C GLY A 63 13.63 6.61 16.07
N ALA A 64 14.07 7.55 15.23
CA ALA A 64 13.74 8.97 15.37
C ALA A 64 12.27 9.25 15.01
N HIS A 65 11.68 8.46 14.11
CA HIS A 65 10.28 8.63 13.72
C HIS A 65 9.29 8.26 14.83
N VAL A 66 9.70 7.44 15.80
CA VAL A 66 8.83 6.99 16.91
C VAL A 66 8.29 8.17 17.75
N TRP A 67 9.03 9.28 17.85
CA TRP A 67 8.58 10.45 18.59
C TRP A 67 7.45 11.21 17.88
N GLY A 68 7.48 11.30 16.55
CA GLY A 68 6.60 12.17 15.78
C GLY A 68 5.10 11.89 15.92
N PRO A 69 4.63 10.64 15.67
CA PRO A 69 3.24 10.28 15.86
C PRO A 69 2.78 10.37 17.32
N ALA A 70 3.66 10.08 18.29
CA ALA A 70 3.34 10.23 19.71
C ALA A 70 3.11 11.70 20.08
N PHE A 71 4.01 12.60 19.68
CA PHE A 71 3.83 14.04 19.89
C PHE A 71 2.58 14.58 19.16
N LEU A 72 2.31 14.08 17.94
CA LEU A 72 1.10 14.41 17.20
C LEU A 72 -0.17 13.99 17.98
N ARG A 73 -0.19 12.78 18.54
CA ARG A 73 -1.30 12.23 19.33
C ARG A 73 -1.53 13.02 20.62
N ASP A 74 -0.47 13.28 21.37
CA ASP A 74 -0.55 13.72 22.76
C ASP A 74 -0.66 15.25 22.89
N GLU A 75 -0.06 16.00 21.96
CA GLU A 75 0.08 17.47 22.09
C GLU A 75 -0.67 18.25 20.99
N LEU A 76 -0.55 17.80 19.73
CA LEU A 76 -1.06 18.56 18.59
C LEU A 76 -2.54 18.29 18.29
N LEU A 77 -2.94 17.03 18.18
CA LEU A 77 -4.32 16.65 17.84
C LEU A 77 -5.35 17.12 18.89
N PRO A 78 -5.09 17.06 20.21
CA PRO A 78 -6.00 17.62 21.22
C PRO A 78 -6.23 19.12 21.05
N SER A 79 -5.23 19.82 20.50
CA SER A 79 -5.28 21.25 20.18
C SER A 79 -5.81 21.55 18.78
N TRP A 80 -6.33 20.53 18.06
CA TRP A 80 -6.79 20.63 16.67
C TRP A 80 -5.71 21.15 15.71
N GLN A 81 -4.45 20.82 15.99
CA GLN A 81 -3.31 21.18 15.16
C GLN A 81 -2.69 19.94 14.51
N LEU A 82 -2.06 20.14 13.35
CA LEU A 82 -1.22 19.12 12.69
C LEU A 82 0.27 19.47 12.75
N ARG A 83 0.60 20.66 13.26
CA ARG A 83 1.94 21.24 13.34
C ARG A 83 2.02 22.16 14.54
N GLY A 84 3.19 22.30 15.15
CA GLY A 84 3.36 23.16 16.32
C GLY A 84 4.82 23.31 16.75
N TRP A 85 5.02 23.83 17.96
CA TRP A 85 6.33 23.94 18.59
C TRP A 85 6.47 22.84 19.65
N SER A 86 7.54 22.06 19.59
CA SER A 86 7.90 21.14 20.68
C SER A 86 8.99 21.78 21.54
N PRO A 87 8.89 21.73 22.89
CA PRO A 87 9.96 22.14 23.80
C PRO A 87 11.00 21.03 24.07
N ASP A 88 10.89 19.85 23.46
CA ASP A 88 11.62 18.64 23.88
C ASP A 88 13.15 18.74 23.67
N TRP A 89 13.60 19.32 22.55
CA TRP A 89 15.02 19.45 22.22
C TRP A 89 15.51 20.90 22.30
N TYR A 90 16.58 21.14 23.08
CA TYR A 90 17.23 22.44 23.23
C TYR A 90 16.26 23.58 23.58
N ALA A 91 16.17 24.62 22.75
CA ALA A 91 15.22 25.72 22.92
C ALA A 91 13.82 25.40 22.33
N GLY A 92 13.65 24.20 21.80
CA GLY A 92 12.51 23.73 21.03
C GLY A 92 12.72 23.80 19.53
N PHE A 93 11.77 23.25 18.77
CA PHE A 93 11.81 23.17 17.31
C PHE A 93 10.41 23.08 16.69
N PRO A 94 10.24 23.44 15.40
CA PRO A 94 8.96 23.37 14.71
C PRO A 94 8.59 21.91 14.36
N ALA A 95 7.82 21.26 15.23
CA ALA A 95 7.31 19.91 15.06
C ALA A 95 6.37 19.80 13.86
N MET A 96 6.49 18.71 13.10
CA MET A 96 5.61 18.33 11.96
C MET A 96 5.53 19.32 10.78
N HIS A 97 6.40 20.34 10.74
CA HIS A 97 6.43 21.29 9.62
C HIS A 97 7.03 20.70 8.35
N PHE A 98 8.04 19.84 8.50
CA PHE A 98 8.82 19.26 7.41
C PHE A 98 8.65 17.74 7.29
N TYR A 99 7.75 17.15 8.09
CA TYR A 99 7.52 15.71 8.13
C TYR A 99 6.20 15.32 7.46
N MET A 100 6.10 14.01 7.18
CA MET A 100 5.01 13.41 6.44
C MET A 100 3.80 13.30 7.36
N VAL A 101 2.72 13.98 7.03
CA VAL A 101 1.56 14.09 7.93
C VAL A 101 0.69 12.83 7.85
N LEU A 102 0.42 12.34 6.63
CA LEU A 102 -0.54 11.26 6.46
C LEU A 102 -0.10 9.92 7.09
N PRO A 103 1.14 9.43 6.89
CA PRO A 103 1.60 8.20 7.55
C PRO A 103 1.57 8.29 9.08
N TYR A 104 1.91 9.45 9.65
CA TYR A 104 1.87 9.63 11.11
C TYR A 104 0.44 9.61 11.65
N LEU A 105 -0.50 10.26 10.96
CA LEU A 105 -1.92 10.19 11.32
C LEU A 105 -2.45 8.75 11.26
N LEU A 106 -2.03 7.97 10.26
CA LEU A 106 -2.40 6.56 10.17
C LEU A 106 -1.87 5.76 11.38
N ILE A 107 -0.65 6.03 11.84
CA ILE A 107 -0.08 5.40 13.05
C ILE A 107 -0.97 5.73 14.26
N VAL A 108 -1.32 7.00 14.46
CA VAL A 108 -2.20 7.43 15.56
C VAL A 108 -3.56 6.73 15.50
N VAL A 109 -4.15 6.59 14.31
CA VAL A 109 -5.45 5.92 14.15
C VAL A 109 -5.36 4.43 14.45
N VAL A 110 -4.30 3.75 14.01
CA VAL A 110 -4.10 2.32 14.26
C VAL A 110 -3.76 2.05 15.74
N ASP A 111 -3.07 2.97 16.41
CA ASP A 111 -2.78 2.94 17.84
C ASP A 111 -4.04 2.93 18.73
N LEU A 112 -5.19 3.33 18.20
CA LEU A 112 -6.47 3.19 18.90
C LEU A 112 -6.91 1.72 19.06
N LEU A 113 -6.32 0.80 18.28
CA LEU A 113 -6.75 -0.61 18.20
C LEU A 113 -5.68 -1.59 18.70
N VAL A 114 -4.40 -1.21 18.64
CA VAL A 114 -3.26 -2.06 19.00
C VAL A 114 -2.17 -1.21 19.69
N PRO A 115 -1.24 -1.81 20.44
CA PRO A 115 -0.17 -1.05 21.10
C PRO A 115 0.66 -0.21 20.11
N TYR A 116 1.12 0.95 20.57
CA TYR A 116 1.83 1.94 19.74
C TYR A 116 2.97 1.38 18.89
N GLY A 117 3.81 0.52 19.46
CA GLY A 117 4.92 -0.10 18.73
C GLY A 117 4.44 -0.98 17.58
N VAL A 118 3.34 -1.73 17.79
CA VAL A 118 2.70 -2.55 16.76
C VAL A 118 2.03 -1.67 15.71
N ALA A 119 1.28 -0.64 16.12
CA ALA A 119 0.63 0.31 15.22
C ALA A 119 1.64 0.97 14.28
N PHE A 120 2.76 1.42 14.83
CA PHE A 120 3.85 2.00 14.07
C PHE A 120 4.37 1.00 13.02
N LYS A 121 4.74 -0.22 13.45
CA LYS A 121 5.32 -1.22 12.54
C LYS A 121 4.35 -1.62 11.44
N LEU A 122 3.07 -1.80 11.74
CA LEU A 122 2.04 -2.12 10.74
C LEU A 122 1.93 -1.04 9.67
N VAL A 123 1.89 0.23 10.06
CA VAL A 123 1.83 1.33 9.08
C VAL A 123 3.14 1.45 8.33
N ALA A 124 4.28 1.35 9.00
CA ALA A 124 5.59 1.47 8.36
C ALA A 124 5.79 0.44 7.23
N VAL A 125 5.41 -0.82 7.44
CA VAL A 125 5.54 -1.86 6.41
C VAL A 125 4.42 -1.85 5.37
N SER A 126 3.33 -1.11 5.60
CA SER A 126 2.14 -1.16 4.74
C SER A 126 2.43 -0.82 3.28
N GLY A 127 3.34 0.11 3.02
CA GLY A 127 3.75 0.47 1.66
C GLY A 127 4.34 -0.72 0.90
N VAL A 128 5.43 -1.29 1.42
CA VAL A 128 6.10 -2.43 0.77
C VAL A 128 5.21 -3.67 0.65
N VAL A 129 4.35 -3.92 1.65
CA VAL A 129 3.38 -5.01 1.62
C VAL A 129 2.32 -4.80 0.54
N PHE A 130 1.84 -3.56 0.37
CA PHE A 130 0.81 -3.22 -0.60
C PHE A 130 1.35 -3.09 -2.03
N MET A 131 2.65 -2.83 -2.21
CA MET A 131 3.25 -2.54 -3.51
C MET A 131 2.99 -3.60 -4.61
N PRO A 132 3.06 -4.92 -4.35
CA PRO A 132 2.67 -5.91 -5.37
C PRO A 132 1.21 -5.77 -5.82
N ILE A 133 0.30 -5.47 -4.89
CA ILE A 133 -1.12 -5.24 -5.18
C ILE A 133 -1.28 -3.91 -5.92
N ALA A 134 -0.55 -2.86 -5.55
CA ALA A 134 -0.55 -1.58 -6.26
C ALA A 134 -0.12 -1.74 -7.73
N ALA A 135 0.94 -2.49 -7.99
CA ALA A 135 1.44 -2.76 -9.34
C ALA A 135 0.45 -3.59 -10.17
N TRP A 136 -0.20 -4.57 -9.56
CA TRP A 136 -1.32 -5.28 -10.17
C TRP A 136 -2.49 -4.33 -10.48
N LEU A 137 -2.90 -3.49 -9.53
CA LEU A 137 -3.96 -2.49 -9.69
C LEU A 137 -3.63 -1.53 -10.83
N MET A 138 -2.37 -1.09 -10.98
CA MET A 138 -1.95 -0.24 -12.10
C MET A 138 -2.27 -0.89 -13.44
N GLY A 139 -1.90 -2.16 -13.63
CA GLY A 139 -2.19 -2.91 -14.86
C GLY A 139 -3.68 -3.15 -15.08
N ARG A 140 -4.43 -3.48 -14.02
CA ARG A 140 -5.88 -3.70 -14.07
C ARG A 140 -6.65 -2.43 -14.39
N LEU A 141 -6.35 -1.34 -13.69
CA LEU A 141 -6.93 -0.03 -13.95
C LEU A 141 -6.61 0.37 -15.38
N SER A 142 -5.39 0.12 -15.87
CA SER A 142 -5.01 0.38 -17.26
C SER A 142 -5.61 -0.59 -18.30
N ARG A 143 -6.43 -1.56 -17.88
CA ARG A 143 -7.03 -2.63 -18.72
C ARG A 143 -6.01 -3.33 -19.61
N TRP A 144 -4.79 -3.51 -19.11
CA TRP A 144 -3.79 -4.30 -19.81
C TRP A 144 -4.19 -5.77 -19.83
N LYS A 145 -3.90 -6.45 -20.94
CA LYS A 145 -4.26 -7.86 -21.10
C LYS A 145 -3.45 -8.72 -20.14
N GLU A 146 -4.09 -9.72 -19.55
CA GLU A 146 -3.36 -10.75 -18.80
C GLU A 146 -2.32 -11.44 -19.71
N PRO A 147 -1.14 -11.79 -19.19
CA PRO A 147 -0.76 -11.83 -17.77
C PRO A 147 -0.03 -10.57 -17.25
N LEU A 148 -0.08 -9.42 -17.95
CA LEU A 148 0.71 -8.24 -17.56
C LEU A 148 0.48 -7.79 -16.11
N PRO A 149 -0.77 -7.63 -15.60
CA PRO A 149 -0.99 -7.24 -14.22
C PRO A 149 -0.33 -8.18 -13.20
N ALA A 150 -0.35 -9.50 -13.46
CA ALA A 150 0.33 -10.48 -12.62
C ALA A 150 1.86 -10.30 -12.64
N LEU A 151 2.44 -10.10 -13.83
CA LEU A 151 3.87 -9.88 -14.00
C LEU A 151 4.35 -8.58 -13.31
N LEU A 152 3.53 -7.53 -13.30
CA LEU A 152 3.82 -6.30 -12.56
C LEU A 152 3.87 -6.55 -11.05
N ALA A 153 2.96 -7.38 -10.52
CA ALA A 153 2.98 -7.75 -9.11
C ALA A 153 4.26 -8.53 -8.74
N VAL A 154 4.70 -9.44 -9.62
CA VAL A 154 5.96 -10.16 -9.45
C VAL A 154 7.16 -9.22 -9.58
N ALA A 155 7.16 -8.28 -10.51
CA ALA A 155 8.23 -7.29 -10.63
C ALA A 155 8.34 -6.40 -9.39
N ALA A 156 7.20 -5.96 -8.85
CA ALA A 156 7.13 -5.20 -7.60
C ALA A 156 7.62 -6.04 -6.40
N LEU A 157 7.27 -7.33 -6.33
CA LEU A 157 7.83 -8.24 -5.32
C LEU A 157 9.37 -8.26 -5.40
N LEU A 158 9.94 -8.46 -6.59
CA LEU A 158 11.39 -8.48 -6.77
C LEU A 158 12.05 -7.14 -6.38
N PHE A 159 11.43 -6.02 -6.75
CA PHE A 159 11.89 -4.69 -6.37
C PHE A 159 11.86 -4.47 -4.85
N VAL A 160 10.79 -4.91 -4.18
CA VAL A 160 10.65 -4.80 -2.72
C VAL A 160 11.76 -5.57 -1.99
N PHE A 161 12.21 -6.70 -2.54
CA PHE A 161 13.33 -7.49 -2.03
C PHE A 161 14.70 -7.10 -2.61
N ASP A 162 14.81 -6.01 -3.35
CA ASP A 162 16.10 -5.50 -3.80
C ASP A 162 16.91 -4.97 -2.61
N HIS A 163 18.19 -5.34 -2.52
CA HIS A 163 19.11 -4.90 -1.47
C HIS A 163 20.25 -4.02 -2.00
N ASN A 164 20.22 -3.63 -3.27
CA ASN A 164 21.27 -2.80 -3.89
C ASN A 164 21.34 -1.38 -3.31
N PHE A 165 20.29 -0.92 -2.62
CA PHE A 165 20.24 0.37 -1.95
C PHE A 165 19.47 0.27 -0.63
N THR A 166 19.82 1.13 0.32
CA THR A 166 19.25 1.12 1.68
C THR A 166 18.70 2.48 2.12
N ILE A 167 18.80 3.53 1.31
CA ILE A 167 18.38 4.89 1.69
C ILE A 167 17.52 5.63 0.64
N TYR A 168 17.20 5.01 -0.50
CA TYR A 168 16.43 5.68 -1.56
C TYR A 168 14.92 5.46 -1.47
N GLY A 169 14.47 4.52 -0.64
CA GLY A 169 13.05 4.25 -0.41
C GLY A 169 12.45 3.20 -1.35
N GLY A 170 11.30 2.65 -0.95
CA GLY A 170 10.51 1.73 -1.79
C GLY A 170 10.84 0.24 -1.59
N ASN A 171 12.06 -0.14 -1.30
CA ASN A 171 12.36 -1.53 -0.92
C ASN A 171 12.26 -1.76 0.60
N ILE A 172 12.35 -3.01 1.04
CA ILE A 172 12.32 -3.36 2.47
C ILE A 172 13.47 -2.69 3.22
N ALA A 173 14.69 -2.75 2.68
CA ALA A 173 15.87 -2.23 3.36
C ALA A 173 15.76 -0.72 3.67
N SER A 174 15.34 0.09 2.69
CA SER A 174 15.08 1.51 2.90
C SER A 174 13.89 1.77 3.79
N THR A 175 12.81 1.01 3.66
CA THR A 175 11.63 1.14 4.53
C THR A 175 12.05 0.98 6.00
N LEU A 176 12.86 -0.03 6.31
CA LEU A 176 13.36 -0.30 7.65
C LEU A 176 14.41 0.73 8.12
N ALA A 177 15.08 1.43 7.21
CA ALA A 177 15.99 2.51 7.54
C ALA A 177 15.30 3.84 7.89
N GLY A 178 13.98 3.95 7.67
CA GLY A 178 13.19 5.17 7.95
C GLY A 178 12.37 5.68 6.76
N GLU A 179 12.61 5.17 5.55
CA GLU A 179 11.93 5.64 4.32
C GLU A 179 10.52 5.02 4.12
N PHE A 180 9.80 4.74 5.20
CA PHE A 180 8.50 4.07 5.13
C PHE A 180 7.42 4.95 4.50
N ALA A 181 7.44 6.25 4.80
CA ALA A 181 6.51 7.21 4.21
C ALA A 181 6.67 7.30 2.69
N PHE A 182 7.92 7.23 2.21
CA PHE A 182 8.23 7.11 0.79
C PHE A 182 7.64 5.82 0.20
N SER A 183 7.82 4.66 0.85
CA SER A 183 7.29 3.38 0.35
C SER A 183 5.76 3.36 0.24
N ILE A 184 5.06 4.01 1.19
CA ILE A 184 3.60 4.21 1.11
C ILE A 184 3.26 5.13 -0.06
N GLY A 185 3.95 6.26 -0.18
CA GLY A 185 3.76 7.22 -1.28
C GLY A 185 4.00 6.59 -2.65
N LEU A 186 5.08 5.83 -2.83
CA LEU A 186 5.41 5.12 -4.06
C LEU A 186 4.32 4.10 -4.44
N SER A 187 3.82 3.34 -3.47
CA SER A 187 2.74 2.37 -3.72
C SER A 187 1.46 3.07 -4.17
N LEU A 188 1.12 4.21 -3.56
CA LEU A 188 -0.01 5.05 -4.00
C LEU A 188 0.25 5.67 -5.38
N ALA A 189 1.48 6.07 -5.69
CA ALA A 189 1.86 6.62 -6.99
C ALA A 189 1.66 5.59 -8.10
N ILE A 190 2.01 4.33 -7.87
CA ILE A 190 1.76 3.23 -8.81
C ILE A 190 0.25 3.06 -9.07
N VAL A 191 -0.60 3.13 -8.04
CA VAL A 191 -2.07 3.12 -8.24
C VAL A 191 -2.53 4.35 -9.02
N TYR A 192 -1.99 5.52 -8.69
CA TYR A 192 -2.27 6.78 -9.39
C TYR A 192 -1.96 6.68 -10.88
N LEU A 193 -0.84 6.04 -11.28
CA LEU A 193 -0.52 5.84 -12.70
C LEU A 193 -1.62 5.05 -13.44
N GLY A 194 -2.18 4.02 -12.80
CA GLY A 194 -3.32 3.28 -13.35
C GLY A 194 -4.59 4.14 -13.49
N LEU A 195 -4.87 4.98 -12.49
CA LEU A 195 -5.98 5.92 -12.52
C LEU A 195 -5.78 7.02 -13.57
N ALA A 196 -4.57 7.55 -13.71
CA ALA A 196 -4.21 8.55 -14.70
C ALA A 196 -4.40 7.99 -16.11
N ASN A 197 -4.00 6.73 -16.36
CA ASN A 197 -4.26 6.05 -17.63
C ASN A 197 -5.77 5.96 -17.93
N ARG A 198 -6.62 5.71 -16.91
CA ARG A 198 -8.09 5.73 -17.07
C ARG A 198 -8.65 7.11 -17.38
N VAL A 199 -8.07 8.16 -16.78
CA VAL A 199 -8.45 9.55 -17.06
C VAL A 199 -8.11 9.90 -18.50
N ILE A 200 -6.93 9.53 -18.98
CA ILE A 200 -6.47 9.81 -20.34
C ILE A 200 -7.29 9.02 -21.38
N ASP A 201 -7.42 7.71 -21.19
CA ASP A 201 -8.06 6.84 -22.19
C ASP A 201 -9.58 7.06 -22.31
N ALA A 202 -10.25 7.29 -21.18
CA ALA A 202 -11.72 7.24 -21.10
C ALA A 202 -12.35 8.45 -20.42
N GLY A 203 -11.57 9.41 -19.90
CA GLY A 203 -12.11 10.56 -19.18
C GLY A 203 -12.76 10.24 -17.82
N THR A 204 -12.59 9.01 -17.31
CA THR A 204 -13.21 8.53 -16.07
C THR A 204 -12.24 8.58 -14.88
N HIS A 205 -12.71 8.37 -13.64
CA HIS A 205 -11.88 8.27 -12.43
C HIS A 205 -11.11 9.54 -12.00
N LYS A 206 -11.42 10.71 -12.56
CA LYS A 206 -10.75 11.98 -12.26
C LYS A 206 -10.65 12.28 -10.75
N VAL A 207 -11.77 12.16 -10.02
CA VAL A 207 -11.80 12.41 -8.58
C VAL A 207 -10.88 11.44 -7.82
N ALA A 208 -10.96 10.15 -8.14
CA ALA A 208 -10.10 9.14 -7.51
C ALA A 208 -8.61 9.43 -7.80
N ALA A 209 -8.26 9.78 -9.04
CA ALA A 209 -6.89 10.13 -9.41
C ALA A 209 -6.38 11.34 -8.61
N THR A 210 -7.18 12.40 -8.49
CA THR A 210 -6.83 13.60 -7.70
C THR A 210 -6.65 13.28 -6.22
N LEU A 211 -7.55 12.48 -5.62
CA LEU A 211 -7.45 12.11 -4.21
C LEU A 211 -6.20 11.25 -3.93
N VAL A 212 -5.91 10.27 -4.80
CA VAL A 212 -4.72 9.44 -4.66
C VAL A 212 -3.45 10.27 -4.86
N LEU A 213 -3.43 11.19 -5.83
CA LEU A 213 -2.30 12.09 -6.01
C LEU A 213 -2.04 12.98 -4.78
N GLY A 214 -3.12 13.51 -4.18
CA GLY A 214 -3.03 14.25 -2.92
C GLY A 214 -2.49 13.39 -1.78
N ALA A 215 -2.91 12.12 -1.70
CA ALA A 215 -2.40 11.18 -0.71
C ALA A 215 -0.90 10.85 -0.93
N VAL A 216 -0.44 10.71 -2.18
CA VAL A 216 0.99 10.58 -2.50
C VAL A 216 1.75 11.80 -1.94
N ALA A 217 1.30 13.01 -2.27
CA ALA A 217 1.94 14.25 -1.81
C ALA A 217 2.00 14.38 -0.27
N LEU A 218 0.96 13.92 0.43
CA LEU A 218 0.90 13.93 1.89
C LEU A 218 1.73 12.83 2.55
N CYS A 219 2.07 11.76 1.81
CA CYS A 219 2.98 10.71 2.25
C CYS A 219 4.43 11.08 1.98
N HIS A 220 4.76 11.44 0.74
CA HIS A 220 6.10 11.86 0.37
C HIS A 220 6.04 12.57 -0.99
N PRO A 221 6.68 13.74 -1.17
CA PRO A 221 6.60 14.46 -2.43
C PRO A 221 7.50 13.88 -3.54
N ILE A 222 8.59 13.18 -3.20
CA ILE A 222 9.54 12.65 -4.20
C ILE A 222 8.91 11.61 -5.16
N PRO A 223 8.02 10.69 -4.72
CA PRO A 223 7.31 9.78 -5.62
C PRO A 223 6.34 10.40 -6.65
N LEU A 224 6.15 11.73 -6.67
CA LEU A 224 5.25 12.43 -7.62
C LEU A 224 5.86 12.59 -9.02
#